data_AF-A0AAD9MM78-F1
#
_entry.id   AF-A0AAD9MM78-F1
#
_cell.length_a   1.000
_cell.length_b   1.000
_cell.length_c   1.000
_cell.angle_alpha   90.00
_cell.angle_beta   90.00
_cell.angle_gamma   90.00
#
_symmetry.space_group_name_H-M   'P 1'
#
loop_
_entity.id
_entity.type
_entity.pdbx_description
1 polymer ?
#
loop_
_entity_poly.entity_id
_entity_poly.type
_entity_poly.pdbx_seq_one_letter_code
_entity_poly.pdbx_strand_id
1 'polypeptide(L)'
;MPRDMTATGRYPPVPKFPPIAFYSAIRLGDPEQLALIMETDPYFITQDNGAGAPVHFATTYKQLDMLHHLLNNGAEINQRDEKGFTPLHRAAYLAQFDGYLEIYEYLLSRGADPSILSEDFDPYLSPGAKLPVEVATEEGEIRSKLLALEKKYASVAKAPLPHPDIGCWWTIYDYGLDRVKTWAPEYKHPYPGMLREELKRQRDAAARKAAKEEHRKAKAAALAAGTLLTTKKKAPAPSGPIAFMFPGQGSQAVGMLNQSKDIPAVKEMLAKAEEVLGYDLLALCTEGPKEKLDDTVYSQPALFVAGLAAVEKLRSENPAAVEGAAATAGLSLGEYTALVFSGALSFEDGLKVVKVRATSMAAAAKAGRPHGMLSVVGLSDPDLEGVVAQVNSRLPDSDALEEAQKLAVAAGALKAVPLAVSGAFHTPLMDPARAALEEVLASVEIRDPRIPVYSNVTGKPFKNGAEIAALLPRQLVEPVKWEPSLGPGAQIKAMVKRIDPGAWGAFKNVAA
;
A
#
# COMPACT_ATOMS: atom_id res chain seq x y z
N MET A 1 -17.37 -27.15 16.28
CA MET A 1 -17.30 -25.68 16.11
C MET A 1 -16.39 -25.38 14.93
N PRO A 2 -16.83 -24.63 13.91
CA PRO A 2 -15.98 -24.26 12.79
C PRO A 2 -14.90 -23.30 13.29
N ARG A 3 -13.66 -23.52 12.87
CA ARG A 3 -12.52 -22.66 13.19
C ARG A 3 -12.60 -21.37 12.37
N ASP A 4 -12.44 -20.23 13.03
CA ASP A 4 -12.31 -18.91 12.45
C ASP A 4 -10.93 -18.77 11.76
N MET A 5 -10.94 -18.49 10.46
CA MET A 5 -9.76 -18.43 9.59
C MET A 5 -9.35 -16.98 9.20
N THR A 6 -9.87 -15.97 9.90
CA THR A 6 -9.54 -14.55 9.65
C THR A 6 -8.12 -14.14 10.11
N ALA A 7 -7.45 -14.98 10.92
CA ALA A 7 -6.15 -14.68 11.52
C ALA A 7 -4.92 -14.72 10.57
N THR A 8 -5.07 -15.01 9.28
CA THR A 8 -3.92 -15.09 8.33
C THR A 8 -3.88 -14.00 7.25
N GLY A 9 -4.78 -13.00 7.30
CA GLY A 9 -4.68 -11.80 6.46
C GLY A 9 -4.71 -12.03 4.94
N ARG A 10 -5.32 -13.13 4.48
CA ARG A 10 -5.52 -13.42 3.05
C ARG A 10 -6.99 -13.58 2.71
N TYR A 11 -7.75 -12.51 2.89
CA TYR A 11 -9.02 -12.35 2.19
C TYR A 11 -8.88 -11.16 1.22
N PRO A 12 -9.57 -11.16 0.05
CA PRO A 12 -9.83 -9.90 -0.62
C PRO A 12 -10.64 -9.03 0.37
N PRO A 13 -10.72 -7.69 0.20
CA PRO A 13 -11.69 -6.92 0.95
C PRO A 13 -13.05 -7.62 0.84
N VAL A 14 -13.79 -7.73 1.95
CA VAL A 14 -15.15 -8.28 1.92
C VAL A 14 -15.88 -7.54 0.79
N PRO A 15 -16.29 -8.23 -0.28
CA PRO A 15 -16.83 -7.56 -1.45
C PRO A 15 -18.00 -6.71 -1.00
N LYS A 16 -18.04 -5.44 -1.41
CA LYS A 16 -19.09 -4.51 -0.92
C LYS A 16 -20.47 -5.02 -1.30
N PHE A 17 -20.53 -5.72 -2.42
CA PHE A 17 -21.72 -6.42 -2.88
C PHE A 17 -21.52 -7.95 -2.84
N PRO A 18 -22.54 -8.73 -2.46
CA PRO A 18 -22.44 -10.17 -2.53
C PRO A 18 -22.30 -10.59 -4.01
N PRO A 19 -21.51 -11.63 -4.36
CA PRO A 19 -21.28 -12.03 -5.75
C PRO A 19 -22.58 -12.24 -6.54
N ILE A 20 -23.63 -12.73 -5.88
CA ILE A 20 -24.96 -12.93 -6.50
C ILE A 20 -25.58 -11.64 -7.02
N ALA A 21 -25.29 -10.48 -6.42
CA ALA A 21 -25.80 -9.18 -6.88
C ALA A 21 -25.24 -8.82 -8.26
N PHE A 22 -23.96 -9.14 -8.51
CA PHE A 22 -23.31 -8.92 -9.80
C PHE A 22 -23.94 -9.77 -10.91
N TYR A 23 -24.09 -11.07 -10.69
CA TYR A 23 -24.74 -11.96 -11.67
C TYR A 23 -26.24 -11.64 -11.83
N SER A 24 -26.90 -11.13 -10.78
CA SER A 24 -28.30 -10.70 -10.86
C SER A 24 -28.46 -9.43 -11.71
N ALA A 25 -27.58 -8.45 -11.56
CA ALA A 25 -27.59 -7.24 -12.40
C ALA A 25 -27.42 -7.61 -13.88
N ILE A 26 -26.50 -8.53 -14.21
CA ILE A 26 -26.33 -9.03 -15.58
C ILE A 26 -27.58 -9.73 -16.07
N ARG A 27 -28.15 -10.64 -15.27
CA ARG A 27 -29.36 -11.40 -15.64
C ARG A 27 -30.55 -10.47 -15.89
N LEU A 28 -30.72 -9.45 -15.05
CA LEU A 28 -31.82 -8.50 -15.13
C LEU A 28 -31.59 -7.39 -16.16
N GLY A 29 -30.36 -7.24 -16.67
CA GLY A 29 -30.02 -6.20 -17.63
C GLY A 29 -29.94 -4.81 -17.00
N ASP A 30 -29.42 -4.70 -15.78
CA ASP A 30 -29.30 -3.44 -15.03
C ASP A 30 -27.87 -2.87 -15.15
N PRO A 31 -27.60 -1.96 -16.12
CA PRO A 31 -26.28 -1.39 -16.34
C PRO A 31 -25.83 -0.47 -15.20
N GLU A 32 -26.76 0.18 -14.51
CA GLU A 32 -26.43 1.13 -13.44
C GLU A 32 -25.94 0.37 -12.21
N GLN A 33 -26.65 -0.69 -11.84
CA GLN A 33 -26.22 -1.58 -10.77
C GLN A 33 -24.93 -2.31 -11.15
N LEU A 34 -24.79 -2.75 -12.42
CA LEU A 34 -23.56 -3.39 -12.89
C LEU A 34 -22.36 -2.43 -12.81
N ALA A 35 -22.51 -1.18 -13.28
CA ALA A 35 -21.45 -0.17 -13.23
C ALA A 35 -21.05 0.18 -11.80
N LEU A 36 -22.04 0.32 -10.90
CA LEU A 36 -21.80 0.56 -9.48
C LEU A 36 -20.99 -0.58 -8.84
N ILE A 37 -21.35 -1.83 -9.12
CA ILE A 37 -20.62 -2.99 -8.58
C ILE A 37 -19.23 -3.09 -9.23
N MET A 38 -19.08 -2.79 -10.53
CA MET A 38 -17.79 -2.82 -11.21
C MET A 38 -16.84 -1.71 -10.72
N GLU A 39 -17.38 -0.57 -10.30
CA GLU A 39 -16.59 0.51 -9.72
C GLU A 39 -15.98 0.12 -8.36
N THR A 40 -16.72 -0.67 -7.57
CA THR A 40 -16.27 -1.08 -6.23
C THR A 40 -15.53 -2.42 -6.22
N ASP A 41 -15.97 -3.36 -7.05
CA ASP A 41 -15.56 -4.76 -7.07
C ASP A 41 -15.35 -5.27 -8.53
N PRO A 42 -14.39 -4.71 -9.28
CA PRO A 42 -14.20 -4.96 -10.72
C PRO A 42 -13.80 -6.41 -11.07
N TYR A 43 -13.29 -7.16 -10.09
CA TYR A 43 -12.78 -8.52 -10.29
C TYR A 43 -13.89 -9.57 -10.52
N PHE A 44 -15.16 -9.23 -10.29
CA PHE A 44 -16.27 -10.12 -10.64
C PHE A 44 -16.41 -10.37 -12.14
N ILE A 45 -15.88 -9.47 -12.99
CA ILE A 45 -16.06 -9.46 -14.45
C ILE A 45 -15.53 -10.71 -15.18
N THR A 46 -14.60 -11.46 -14.58
CA THR A 46 -14.01 -12.69 -15.14
C THR A 46 -14.12 -13.89 -14.20
N GLN A 47 -14.83 -13.77 -13.08
CA GLN A 47 -14.95 -14.86 -12.14
C GLN A 47 -15.90 -15.94 -12.66
N ASP A 48 -15.43 -17.17 -12.77
CA ASP A 48 -16.32 -18.32 -12.97
C ASP A 48 -16.86 -18.77 -11.61
N ASN A 49 -18.19 -18.97 -11.52
CA ASN A 49 -18.86 -19.48 -10.33
C ASN A 49 -19.15 -20.99 -10.40
N GLY A 50 -18.52 -21.70 -11.33
CA GLY A 50 -18.75 -23.11 -11.65
C GLY A 50 -19.84 -23.32 -12.71
N ALA A 51 -20.64 -22.30 -12.97
CA ALA A 51 -21.65 -22.28 -14.03
C ALA A 51 -21.31 -21.31 -15.17
N GLY A 52 -20.13 -20.68 -15.16
CA GLY A 52 -19.60 -19.80 -16.20
C GLY A 52 -19.18 -18.40 -15.69
N ALA A 53 -18.29 -17.76 -16.44
CA ALA A 53 -17.96 -16.35 -16.25
C ALA A 53 -19.12 -15.38 -16.62
N PRO A 54 -19.09 -14.10 -16.21
CA PRO A 54 -20.16 -13.12 -16.48
C PRO A 54 -20.58 -12.97 -17.94
N VAL A 55 -19.61 -13.06 -18.87
CA VAL A 55 -19.87 -13.06 -20.33
C VAL A 55 -20.71 -14.25 -20.78
N HIS A 56 -20.59 -15.39 -20.10
CA HIS A 56 -21.44 -16.56 -20.34
C HIS A 56 -22.87 -16.31 -19.85
N PHE A 57 -23.03 -15.66 -18.70
CA PHE A 57 -24.33 -15.31 -18.14
C PHE A 57 -25.05 -14.27 -18.99
N ALA A 58 -24.37 -13.20 -19.43
CA ALA A 58 -24.94 -12.20 -20.34
C ALA A 58 -25.39 -12.84 -21.67
N THR A 59 -24.59 -13.76 -22.20
CA THR A 59 -24.96 -14.57 -23.37
C THR A 59 -26.20 -15.41 -23.10
N THR A 60 -26.20 -16.22 -22.02
CA THR A 60 -27.32 -17.13 -21.67
C THR A 60 -28.63 -16.40 -21.38
N TYR A 61 -28.59 -15.17 -20.88
CA TYR A 61 -29.80 -14.38 -20.62
C TYR A 61 -30.17 -13.41 -21.74
N LYS A 62 -29.49 -13.48 -22.89
CA LYS A 62 -29.72 -12.63 -24.05
C LYS A 62 -29.59 -11.13 -23.77
N GLN A 63 -28.61 -10.77 -22.95
CA GLN A 63 -28.37 -9.38 -22.53
C GLN A 63 -27.25 -8.78 -23.36
N LEU A 64 -27.56 -8.42 -24.61
CA LEU A 64 -26.57 -7.91 -25.58
C LEU A 64 -25.88 -6.63 -25.09
N ASP A 65 -26.63 -5.71 -24.47
CA ASP A 65 -26.08 -4.46 -23.95
C ASP A 65 -25.13 -4.70 -22.77
N MET A 66 -25.47 -5.65 -21.89
CA MET A 66 -24.58 -6.06 -20.79
C MET A 66 -23.34 -6.74 -21.34
N LEU A 67 -23.49 -7.61 -22.35
CA LEU A 67 -22.37 -8.27 -23.00
C LEU A 67 -21.42 -7.25 -23.66
N HIS A 68 -21.98 -6.24 -24.34
CA HIS A 68 -21.20 -5.14 -24.91
C HIS A 68 -20.44 -4.36 -23.82
N HIS A 69 -21.12 -4.05 -22.71
CA HIS A 69 -20.51 -3.35 -21.59
C HIS A 69 -19.37 -4.17 -20.95
N LEU A 70 -19.59 -5.46 -20.70
CA LEU A 70 -18.60 -6.35 -20.11
C LEU A 70 -17.35 -6.47 -20.99
N LEU A 71 -17.51 -6.66 -22.30
CA LEU A 71 -16.37 -6.77 -23.22
C LEU A 71 -15.58 -5.46 -23.34
N ASN A 72 -16.26 -4.31 -23.31
CA ASN A 72 -15.57 -3.00 -23.32
C ASN A 72 -14.82 -2.71 -22.02
N ASN A 73 -15.23 -3.33 -20.92
CA ASN A 73 -14.61 -3.18 -19.61
C ASN A 73 -13.67 -4.34 -19.25
N GLY A 74 -13.20 -5.08 -20.26
CA GLY A 74 -12.13 -6.05 -20.10
C GLY A 74 -12.58 -7.47 -19.77
N ALA A 75 -13.84 -7.85 -19.99
CA ALA A 75 -14.16 -9.27 -19.99
C ALA A 75 -13.49 -9.99 -21.18
N GLU A 76 -13.08 -11.25 -21.00
CA GLU A 76 -12.44 -12.01 -22.08
C GLU A 76 -13.45 -12.69 -22.98
N ILE A 77 -13.37 -12.37 -24.28
CA ILE A 77 -14.34 -12.84 -25.26
C ILE A 77 -14.25 -14.35 -25.51
N ASN A 78 -13.04 -14.91 -25.36
CA ASN A 78 -12.75 -16.33 -25.53
C ASN A 78 -12.56 -17.05 -24.17
N GLN A 79 -13.04 -16.46 -23.07
CA GLN A 79 -12.96 -17.10 -21.75
C GLN A 79 -13.66 -18.46 -21.77
N ARG A 80 -12.99 -19.48 -21.23
CA ARG A 80 -13.53 -20.84 -21.15
C ARG A 80 -14.08 -21.06 -19.74
N ASP A 81 -15.27 -21.65 -19.66
CA ASP A 81 -15.79 -22.14 -18.38
C ASP A 81 -15.16 -23.49 -17.99
N GLU A 82 -15.55 -24.05 -16.84
CA GLU A 82 -15.05 -25.34 -16.34
C GLU A 82 -15.25 -26.52 -17.30
N LYS A 83 -16.11 -26.38 -18.32
CA LYS A 83 -16.36 -27.40 -19.35
C LYS A 83 -15.69 -27.05 -20.67
N GLY A 84 -14.82 -26.05 -20.68
CA GLY A 84 -14.13 -25.57 -21.88
C GLY A 84 -15.02 -24.77 -22.83
N PHE A 85 -16.27 -24.44 -22.47
CA PHE A 85 -17.17 -23.68 -23.33
C PHE A 85 -16.80 -22.21 -23.30
N THR A 86 -16.81 -21.58 -24.47
CA THR A 86 -16.70 -20.12 -24.59
C THR A 86 -18.09 -19.47 -24.68
N PRO A 87 -18.22 -18.14 -24.56
CA PRO A 87 -19.49 -17.46 -24.79
C PRO A 87 -20.08 -17.79 -26.18
N LEU A 88 -19.21 -17.97 -27.18
CA LEU A 88 -19.61 -18.33 -28.53
C LEU A 88 -20.26 -19.73 -28.58
N HIS A 89 -19.76 -20.70 -27.82
CA HIS A 89 -20.39 -22.03 -27.71
C HIS A 89 -21.81 -21.95 -27.10
N ARG A 90 -22.01 -21.09 -26.08
CA ARG A 90 -23.33 -20.91 -25.47
C ARG A 90 -24.32 -20.21 -26.39
N ALA A 91 -23.86 -19.21 -27.15
CA ALA A 91 -24.67 -18.55 -28.15
C ALA A 91 -25.10 -19.52 -29.27
N ALA A 92 -24.20 -20.38 -29.75
CA ALA A 92 -24.53 -21.42 -30.74
C ALA A 92 -25.50 -22.46 -30.19
N TYR A 93 -25.29 -22.95 -28.97
CA TYR A 93 -26.20 -23.90 -28.31
C TYR A 93 -27.63 -23.35 -28.21
N LEU A 94 -27.77 -22.05 -27.96
CA LEU A 94 -29.06 -21.39 -27.78
C LEU A 94 -29.59 -20.71 -29.05
N ALA A 95 -28.89 -20.83 -30.19
CA ALA A 95 -29.21 -20.13 -31.45
C ALA A 95 -30.58 -20.49 -32.06
N GLN A 96 -31.19 -21.59 -31.60
CA GLN A 96 -32.56 -21.97 -31.95
C GLN A 96 -33.62 -21.05 -31.35
N PHE A 97 -33.27 -20.32 -30.29
CA PHE A 97 -34.12 -19.30 -29.72
C PHE A 97 -33.81 -17.96 -30.39
N ASP A 98 -34.84 -17.14 -30.58
CA ASP A 98 -34.72 -15.81 -31.17
C ASP A 98 -33.66 -14.97 -30.44
N GLY A 99 -33.01 -14.00 -31.07
CA GLY A 99 -32.06 -13.08 -30.43
C GLY A 99 -30.64 -13.62 -30.14
N TYR A 100 -30.39 -14.92 -30.25
CA TYR A 100 -29.07 -15.51 -29.99
C TYR A 100 -28.15 -15.51 -31.22
N LEU A 101 -28.72 -15.47 -32.43
CA LEU A 101 -27.94 -15.28 -33.67
C LEU A 101 -27.28 -13.90 -33.70
N GLU A 102 -27.96 -12.90 -33.18
CA GLU A 102 -27.49 -11.52 -33.02
C GLU A 102 -26.33 -11.45 -32.02
N ILE A 103 -26.42 -12.20 -30.91
CA ILE A 103 -25.33 -12.31 -29.94
C ILE A 103 -24.14 -13.07 -30.54
N TYR A 104 -24.39 -14.15 -31.30
CA TYR A 104 -23.35 -14.89 -32.00
C TYR A 104 -22.60 -14.02 -33.01
N GLU A 105 -23.34 -13.28 -33.84
CA GLU A 105 -22.80 -12.30 -34.78
C GLU A 105 -22.00 -11.21 -34.06
N TYR A 106 -22.53 -10.66 -32.97
CA TYR A 106 -21.85 -9.63 -32.20
C TYR A 106 -20.51 -10.15 -31.64
N LEU A 107 -20.47 -11.34 -31.03
CA LEU A 107 -19.24 -11.94 -30.53
C LEU A 107 -18.20 -12.15 -31.64
N LEU A 108 -18.61 -12.66 -32.81
CA LEU A 108 -17.71 -12.81 -33.95
C LEU A 108 -17.15 -11.47 -34.45
N SER A 109 -18.00 -10.43 -34.50
CA SER A 109 -17.60 -9.08 -34.91
C SER A 109 -16.56 -8.46 -33.96
N ARG A 110 -16.53 -8.90 -32.70
CA ARG A 110 -15.60 -8.47 -31.65
C ARG A 110 -14.36 -9.35 -31.53
N GLY A 111 -14.20 -10.33 -32.43
CA GLY A 111 -13.01 -11.17 -32.50
C GLY A 111 -13.12 -12.51 -31.75
N ALA A 112 -14.32 -12.99 -31.41
CA ALA A 112 -14.48 -14.34 -30.87
C ALA A 112 -13.96 -15.38 -31.87
N ASP A 113 -13.25 -16.39 -31.36
CA ASP A 113 -12.61 -17.42 -32.18
C ASP A 113 -13.49 -18.68 -32.27
N PRO A 114 -14.08 -19.00 -33.44
CA PRO A 114 -14.89 -20.19 -33.64
C PRO A 114 -14.08 -21.48 -33.74
N SER A 115 -12.74 -21.42 -33.77
CA SER A 115 -11.87 -22.61 -33.86
C SER A 115 -11.56 -23.26 -32.51
N ILE A 116 -11.95 -22.62 -31.40
CA ILE A 116 -11.74 -23.14 -30.05
C ILE A 116 -12.67 -24.34 -29.82
N LEU A 117 -12.10 -25.45 -29.35
CA LEU A 117 -12.84 -26.66 -29.01
C LEU A 117 -13.30 -26.64 -27.54
N SER A 118 -14.52 -27.13 -27.29
CA SER A 118 -15.00 -27.43 -25.94
C SER A 118 -14.25 -28.62 -25.33
N GLU A 119 -14.32 -28.77 -24.01
CA GLU A 119 -13.97 -30.04 -23.35
C GLU A 119 -15.22 -30.92 -23.28
N ASP A 120 -15.04 -32.25 -23.24
CA ASP A 120 -16.12 -33.24 -23.36
C ASP A 120 -17.27 -32.97 -22.35
N PHE A 121 -18.40 -32.44 -22.84
CA PHE A 121 -19.54 -32.06 -21.99
C PHE A 121 -20.33 -33.27 -21.49
N ASP A 122 -20.45 -34.30 -22.34
CA ASP A 122 -21.16 -35.53 -22.04
C ASP A 122 -20.48 -36.70 -22.78
N PRO A 123 -19.64 -37.48 -22.08
CA PRO A 123 -18.90 -38.58 -22.68
C PRO A 123 -19.80 -39.76 -23.10
N TYR A 124 -21.11 -39.73 -22.77
CA TYR A 124 -22.04 -40.81 -23.03
C TYR A 124 -23.07 -40.47 -24.13
N LEU A 125 -23.55 -39.22 -24.22
CA LEU A 125 -24.56 -38.81 -25.22
C LEU A 125 -23.96 -38.19 -26.48
N SER A 126 -22.87 -37.44 -26.39
CA SER A 126 -22.24 -36.81 -27.55
C SER A 126 -20.74 -36.63 -27.31
N PRO A 127 -19.97 -37.73 -27.36
CA PRO A 127 -18.56 -37.72 -27.01
C PRO A 127 -17.72 -36.96 -28.03
N GLY A 128 -16.67 -36.28 -27.56
CA GLY A 128 -15.73 -35.55 -28.39
C GLY A 128 -15.79 -34.04 -28.15
N ALA A 129 -14.61 -33.41 -28.20
CA ALA A 129 -14.45 -31.97 -28.21
C ALA A 129 -15.15 -31.38 -29.44
N LYS A 130 -15.99 -30.34 -29.25
CA LYS A 130 -16.81 -29.75 -30.31
C LYS A 130 -16.46 -28.30 -30.55
N LEU A 131 -16.60 -27.87 -31.81
CA LEU A 131 -16.61 -26.46 -32.18
C LEU A 131 -17.94 -25.79 -31.77
N PRO A 132 -18.00 -24.46 -31.61
CA PRO A 132 -19.23 -23.75 -31.28
C PRO A 132 -20.40 -24.13 -32.19
N VAL A 133 -20.18 -24.18 -33.51
CA VAL A 133 -21.20 -24.51 -34.50
C VAL A 133 -21.68 -25.98 -34.44
N GLU A 134 -20.88 -26.88 -33.86
CA GLU A 134 -21.19 -28.31 -33.69
C GLU A 134 -22.00 -28.59 -32.42
N VAL A 135 -22.06 -27.61 -31.52
CA VAL A 135 -22.88 -27.66 -30.30
C VAL A 135 -24.35 -27.31 -30.57
N ALA A 136 -24.66 -26.61 -31.67
CA ALA A 136 -26.03 -26.29 -32.05
C ALA A 136 -26.86 -27.57 -32.31
N THR A 137 -28.02 -27.66 -31.67
CA THR A 137 -28.85 -28.87 -31.58
C THR A 137 -29.64 -29.21 -32.85
N GLU A 138 -29.76 -28.30 -33.82
CA GLU A 138 -30.51 -28.54 -35.06
C GLU A 138 -29.63 -28.50 -36.32
N GLU A 139 -29.55 -29.65 -37.00
CA GLU A 139 -28.84 -29.82 -38.27
C GLU A 139 -29.64 -29.22 -39.43
N GLY A 140 -29.37 -27.97 -39.77
CA GLY A 140 -29.85 -27.42 -41.04
C GLY A 140 -29.76 -25.92 -41.11
N GLU A 141 -30.86 -25.25 -40.80
CA GLU A 141 -31.01 -23.81 -41.04
C GLU A 141 -30.15 -22.96 -40.09
N ILE A 142 -30.20 -23.27 -38.79
CA ILE A 142 -29.44 -22.54 -37.76
C ILE A 142 -27.94 -22.74 -37.96
N ARG A 143 -27.49 -23.99 -38.13
CA ARG A 143 -26.07 -24.30 -38.38
C ARG A 143 -25.55 -23.61 -39.65
N SER A 144 -26.36 -23.57 -40.71
CA SER A 144 -26.01 -22.84 -41.94
C SER A 144 -25.88 -21.34 -41.72
N LYS A 145 -26.78 -20.74 -40.91
CA LYS A 145 -26.69 -19.32 -40.52
C LYS A 145 -25.44 -19.02 -39.69
N LEU A 146 -25.11 -19.87 -38.72
CA LEU A 146 -23.89 -19.73 -37.91
C LEU A 146 -22.62 -19.82 -38.78
N LEU A 147 -22.53 -20.81 -39.69
CA LEU A 147 -21.42 -20.93 -40.63
C LEU A 147 -21.32 -19.73 -41.58
N ALA A 148 -22.46 -19.19 -42.03
CA ALA A 148 -22.47 -17.99 -42.85
C ALA A 148 -21.93 -16.77 -42.09
N LEU A 149 -22.26 -16.63 -40.80
CA LEU A 149 -21.72 -15.59 -39.93
C LEU A 149 -20.21 -15.76 -39.70
N GLU A 150 -19.74 -16.98 -39.42
CA GLU A 150 -18.31 -17.25 -39.28
C GLU A 150 -17.52 -16.88 -40.54
N LYS A 151 -18.07 -17.21 -41.72
CA LYS A 151 -17.47 -16.81 -43.00
C LYS A 151 -17.48 -15.30 -43.20
N LYS A 152 -18.59 -14.63 -42.84
CA LYS A 152 -18.73 -13.17 -42.93
C LYS A 152 -17.67 -12.45 -42.09
N TYR A 153 -17.37 -12.96 -40.89
CA TYR A 153 -16.39 -12.38 -39.96
C TYR A 153 -15.06 -13.14 -39.94
N ALA A 154 -14.73 -13.89 -40.99
CA ALA A 154 -13.49 -14.65 -41.09
C ALA A 154 -12.25 -13.74 -41.17
N SER A 155 -12.40 -12.54 -41.76
CA SER A 155 -11.33 -11.54 -41.89
C SER A 155 -11.12 -10.70 -40.63
N VAL A 156 -12.03 -10.77 -39.65
CA VAL A 156 -11.87 -10.07 -38.37
C VAL A 156 -10.79 -10.77 -37.56
N ALA A 157 -9.80 -10.01 -37.09
CA ALA A 157 -8.74 -10.50 -36.25
C ALA A 157 -9.30 -11.16 -34.98
N LYS A 158 -8.89 -12.41 -34.72
CA LYS A 158 -9.36 -13.18 -33.58
C LYS A 158 -8.59 -12.81 -32.32
N ALA A 159 -9.30 -12.69 -31.21
CA ALA A 159 -8.69 -12.48 -29.91
C ALA A 159 -7.92 -13.75 -29.51
N PRO A 160 -6.74 -13.62 -28.87
CA PRO A 160 -6.00 -14.78 -28.41
C PRO A 160 -6.78 -15.55 -27.34
N LEU A 161 -6.43 -16.82 -27.15
CA LEU A 161 -6.93 -17.60 -26.02
C LEU A 161 -6.48 -16.94 -24.70
N PRO A 162 -7.40 -16.73 -23.75
CA PRO A 162 -7.03 -16.14 -22.49
C PRO A 162 -6.24 -17.12 -21.63
N HIS A 163 -5.39 -16.59 -20.76
CA HIS A 163 -4.58 -17.40 -19.87
C HIS A 163 -5.49 -18.26 -18.94
N PRO A 164 -5.17 -19.55 -18.67
CA PRO A 164 -6.02 -20.43 -17.85
C PRO A 164 -6.36 -19.88 -16.47
N ASP A 165 -5.44 -19.12 -15.88
CA ASP A 165 -5.61 -18.52 -14.55
C ASP A 165 -6.52 -17.27 -14.51
N ILE A 166 -7.10 -16.84 -15.65
CA ILE A 166 -8.00 -15.68 -15.67
C ILE A 166 -9.32 -15.94 -14.94
N GLY A 167 -9.71 -17.19 -14.72
CA GLY A 167 -10.85 -17.53 -13.86
C GLY A 167 -10.52 -17.49 -12.36
N CYS A 168 -9.23 -17.41 -12.00
CA CYS A 168 -8.79 -17.48 -10.61
C CYS A 168 -8.80 -16.09 -9.96
N TRP A 169 -9.70 -15.92 -9.00
CA TRP A 169 -9.93 -14.68 -8.27
C TRP A 169 -8.63 -14.06 -7.71
N TRP A 170 -7.80 -14.88 -7.06
CA TRP A 170 -6.56 -14.40 -6.42
C TRP A 170 -5.55 -13.86 -7.44
N THR A 171 -5.50 -14.48 -8.62
CA THR A 171 -4.61 -14.08 -9.71
C THR A 171 -4.92 -12.68 -10.21
N ILE A 172 -6.20 -12.38 -10.43
CA ILE A 172 -6.63 -11.08 -10.94
C ILE A 172 -6.50 -10.00 -9.88
N TYR A 173 -6.78 -10.35 -8.63
CA TYR A 173 -6.61 -9.42 -7.52
C TYR A 173 -5.15 -8.99 -7.35
N ASP A 174 -4.21 -9.94 -7.39
CA ASP A 174 -2.80 -9.67 -7.12
C ASP A 174 -2.09 -8.96 -8.28
N TYR A 175 -2.52 -9.21 -9.53
CA TYR A 175 -1.80 -8.75 -10.72
C TYR A 175 -2.57 -7.75 -11.57
N GLY A 176 -3.89 -7.67 -11.41
CA GLY A 176 -4.78 -6.88 -12.25
C GLY A 176 -5.13 -7.60 -13.55
N LEU A 177 -6.36 -7.39 -14.02
CA LEU A 177 -6.94 -8.10 -15.16
C LEU A 177 -6.11 -7.93 -16.45
N ASP A 178 -5.73 -6.71 -16.80
CA ASP A 178 -4.93 -6.42 -18.00
C ASP A 178 -3.56 -7.10 -17.99
N ARG A 179 -2.97 -7.25 -16.80
CA ARG A 179 -1.68 -7.92 -16.64
C ARG A 179 -1.81 -9.45 -16.76
N VAL A 180 -2.89 -10.03 -16.24
CA VAL A 180 -3.15 -11.48 -16.33
C VAL A 180 -3.44 -11.89 -17.77
N LYS A 181 -4.18 -11.07 -18.51
CA LYS A 181 -4.48 -11.28 -19.94
C LYS A 181 -3.24 -11.24 -20.84
N THR A 182 -2.21 -10.51 -20.42
CA THR A 182 -0.97 -10.32 -21.18
C THR A 182 0.14 -11.29 -20.77
N TRP A 183 -0.17 -12.30 -19.95
CA TRP A 183 0.81 -13.31 -19.56
C TRP A 183 1.27 -14.17 -20.72
N ALA A 184 2.58 -14.42 -20.75
CA ALA A 184 3.16 -15.35 -21.69
C ALA A 184 2.64 -16.78 -21.43
N PRO A 185 2.42 -17.60 -22.47
CA PRO A 185 1.88 -18.97 -22.34
C PRO A 185 2.64 -19.89 -21.37
N GLU A 186 3.93 -19.62 -21.14
CA GLU A 186 4.83 -20.34 -20.24
C GLU A 186 4.84 -19.85 -18.78
N TYR A 187 3.96 -18.91 -18.42
CA TYR A 187 3.83 -18.40 -17.06
C TYR A 187 3.34 -19.48 -16.08
N LYS A 188 3.94 -19.56 -14.87
CA LYS A 188 3.56 -20.54 -13.83
C LYS A 188 3.17 -19.84 -12.52
N HIS A 189 1.97 -20.16 -12.04
CA HIS A 189 1.31 -19.57 -10.87
C HIS A 189 1.95 -19.99 -9.52
N PRO A 190 2.06 -19.10 -8.50
CA PRO A 190 2.72 -19.46 -7.24
C PRO A 190 1.83 -19.37 -5.97
N TYR A 191 1.19 -20.45 -5.45
CA TYR A 191 0.90 -20.82 -3.99
C TYR A 191 -0.01 -22.07 -3.88
N PRO A 192 0.16 -23.06 -2.95
CA PRO A 192 0.73 -23.05 -1.56
C PRO A 192 1.78 -24.17 -1.28
N GLY A 193 2.45 -24.39 -0.14
CA GLY A 193 2.41 -23.85 1.23
C GLY A 193 3.52 -24.48 2.11
N MET A 194 3.86 -25.77 1.95
CA MET A 194 4.90 -26.46 2.75
C MET A 194 6.11 -27.03 1.97
N LEU A 195 6.08 -27.06 0.62
CA LEU A 195 7.28 -27.35 -0.21
C LEU A 195 8.11 -26.08 -0.55
N ARG A 196 7.64 -24.91 -0.08
CA ARG A 196 8.09 -23.59 -0.52
C ARG A 196 9.46 -23.17 0.02
N GLU A 197 9.83 -23.60 1.20
CA GLU A 197 11.12 -23.21 1.80
C GLU A 197 12.26 -24.05 1.22
N GLU A 198 12.04 -25.34 0.96
CA GLU A 198 13.06 -26.26 0.48
C GLU A 198 13.46 -25.99 -0.99
N LEU A 199 12.47 -25.78 -1.87
CA LEU A 199 12.72 -25.43 -3.28
C LEU A 199 13.28 -24.01 -3.43
N LYS A 200 12.89 -23.06 -2.57
CA LYS A 200 13.48 -21.71 -2.53
C LYS A 200 14.97 -21.77 -2.16
N ARG A 201 15.34 -22.62 -1.19
CA ARG A 201 16.75 -22.86 -0.82
C ARG A 201 17.58 -23.39 -1.99
N GLN A 202 17.03 -24.35 -2.75
CA GLN A 202 17.71 -24.96 -3.89
C GLN A 202 17.76 -24.02 -5.11
N ARG A 203 16.73 -23.21 -5.34
CA ARG A 203 16.64 -22.25 -6.46
C ARG A 203 17.48 -20.99 -6.22
N ASP A 204 17.54 -20.49 -4.98
CA ASP A 204 18.39 -19.34 -4.61
C ASP A 204 19.89 -19.68 -4.73
N ALA A 205 20.27 -20.94 -4.45
CA ALA A 205 21.63 -21.43 -4.67
C ALA A 205 21.99 -21.52 -6.17
N ALA A 206 21.06 -21.98 -7.02
CA ALA A 206 21.24 -22.05 -8.47
C ALA A 206 21.25 -20.65 -9.12
N ALA A 207 20.37 -19.74 -8.68
CA ALA A 207 20.28 -18.36 -9.17
C ALA A 207 21.52 -17.52 -8.79
N ARG A 208 22.11 -17.71 -7.60
CA ARG A 208 23.39 -17.07 -7.23
C ARG A 208 24.55 -17.52 -8.12
N LYS A 209 24.54 -18.78 -8.57
CA LYS A 209 25.55 -19.34 -9.49
C LYS A 209 25.36 -18.78 -10.91
N ALA A 210 24.12 -18.76 -11.41
CA ALA A 210 23.77 -18.21 -12.72
C ALA A 210 23.99 -16.69 -12.80
N ALA A 211 23.60 -15.92 -11.78
CA ALA A 211 23.81 -14.47 -11.72
C ALA A 211 25.30 -14.08 -11.64
N LYS A 212 26.14 -14.88 -10.98
CA LYS A 212 27.61 -14.69 -11.00
C LYS A 212 28.19 -14.90 -12.40
N GLU A 213 27.63 -15.85 -13.15
CA GLU A 213 28.10 -16.22 -14.49
C GLU A 213 27.60 -15.22 -15.56
N GLU A 214 26.36 -14.76 -15.42
CA GLU A 214 25.75 -13.70 -16.23
C GLU A 214 26.40 -12.34 -15.98
N HIS A 215 26.71 -11.98 -14.73
CA HIS A 215 27.48 -10.79 -14.41
C HIS A 215 28.91 -10.86 -15.00
N ARG A 216 29.54 -12.04 -15.04
CA ARG A 216 30.87 -12.22 -15.65
C ARG A 216 30.83 -12.02 -17.17
N LYS A 217 29.78 -12.51 -17.83
CA LYS A 217 29.53 -12.35 -19.27
C LYS A 217 29.14 -10.92 -19.65
N ALA A 218 28.25 -10.28 -18.88
CA ALA A 218 27.83 -8.90 -19.08
C ALA A 218 28.99 -7.91 -18.85
N LYS A 219 29.86 -8.15 -17.87
CA LYS A 219 31.07 -7.33 -17.62
C LYS A 219 32.10 -7.47 -18.75
N ALA A 220 32.24 -8.66 -19.33
CA ALA A 220 33.11 -8.89 -20.49
C ALA A 220 32.57 -8.24 -21.77
N ALA A 221 31.25 -8.33 -22.00
CA ALA A 221 30.58 -7.71 -23.14
C ALA A 221 30.57 -6.17 -23.06
N ALA A 222 30.36 -5.59 -21.88
CA ALA A 222 30.39 -4.14 -21.68
C ALA A 222 31.81 -3.53 -21.81
N LEU A 223 32.86 -4.31 -21.50
CA LEU A 223 34.27 -3.90 -21.70
C LEU A 223 34.65 -3.94 -23.19
N ALA A 224 34.07 -4.85 -23.96
CA ALA A 224 34.32 -5.01 -25.40
C ALA A 224 33.55 -4.01 -26.27
N ALA A 225 32.35 -3.60 -25.85
CA ALA A 225 31.48 -2.69 -26.62
C ALA A 225 31.78 -1.19 -26.43
N GLY A 226 32.71 -0.82 -25.55
CA GLY A 226 33.01 0.58 -25.23
C GLY A 226 31.82 1.39 -24.66
N THR A 227 30.67 0.75 -24.42
CA THR A 227 29.39 1.36 -24.00
C THR A 227 29.21 1.39 -22.47
N LEU A 228 30.22 1.00 -21.71
CA LEU A 228 30.39 1.63 -20.41
C LEU A 228 30.81 3.08 -20.69
N LEU A 229 29.82 3.98 -20.71
CA LEU A 229 30.00 5.23 -19.99
C LEU A 229 30.65 4.80 -18.69
N THR A 230 31.94 5.10 -18.56
CA THR A 230 32.70 5.02 -17.32
C THR A 230 31.71 5.22 -16.20
N THR A 231 31.53 4.21 -15.34
CA THR A 231 30.68 4.27 -14.14
C THR A 231 30.54 5.73 -13.80
N LYS A 232 29.37 6.37 -14.04
CA LYS A 232 29.20 7.76 -13.61
C LYS A 232 29.59 7.66 -12.16
N LYS A 233 30.78 8.19 -11.83
CA LYS A 233 31.34 8.15 -10.48
C LYS A 233 30.15 8.53 -9.65
N LYS A 234 29.68 7.62 -8.79
CA LYS A 234 28.61 7.87 -7.81
C LYS A 234 28.82 9.32 -7.44
N ALA A 235 27.93 10.22 -7.87
CA ALA A 235 28.21 11.66 -7.78
C ALA A 235 28.74 11.83 -6.36
N PRO A 236 30.00 12.31 -6.19
CA PRO A 236 30.70 12.16 -4.93
C PRO A 236 29.70 12.56 -3.87
N ALA A 237 29.48 11.68 -2.87
CA ALA A 237 28.51 11.93 -1.80
C ALA A 237 28.68 13.41 -1.44
N PRO A 238 27.62 14.23 -1.54
CA PRO A 238 27.76 15.68 -1.53
C PRO A 238 28.72 16.02 -0.40
N SER A 239 29.82 16.70 -0.72
CA SER A 239 30.96 16.91 0.20
C SER A 239 30.63 17.87 1.35
N GLY A 240 29.34 18.11 1.57
CA GLY A 240 28.80 18.93 2.62
C GLY A 240 28.50 18.11 3.88
N PRO A 241 28.27 18.82 4.99
CA PRO A 241 27.89 18.21 6.26
C PRO A 241 26.66 17.30 6.13
N ILE A 242 26.69 16.13 6.78
CA ILE A 242 25.56 15.18 6.84
C ILE A 242 24.66 15.54 8.01
N ALA A 243 23.34 15.58 7.82
CA ALA A 243 22.37 15.73 8.90
C ALA A 243 21.49 14.48 9.02
N PHE A 244 21.22 14.05 10.25
CA PHE A 244 20.33 12.93 10.53
C PHE A 244 18.95 13.43 10.95
N MET A 245 17.91 12.90 10.31
CA MET A 245 16.53 13.29 10.55
C MET A 245 15.70 12.11 10.99
N PHE A 246 15.03 12.24 12.12
CA PHE A 246 14.20 11.17 12.69
C PHE A 246 12.71 11.53 12.57
N PRO A 247 11.89 10.61 12.02
CA PRO A 247 10.47 10.88 11.83
C PRO A 247 9.70 10.85 13.17
N GLY A 248 8.53 11.46 13.16
CA GLY A 248 7.57 11.43 14.27
C GLY A 248 6.52 10.34 14.12
N GLN A 249 5.51 10.38 14.99
CA GLN A 249 4.36 9.48 14.92
C GLN A 249 3.63 9.62 13.57
N GLY A 250 3.13 8.49 13.06
CA GLY A 250 2.48 8.40 11.75
C GLY A 250 3.35 7.76 10.66
N SER A 251 4.63 7.46 10.93
CA SER A 251 5.50 6.73 10.00
C SER A 251 5.78 5.28 10.38
N GLN A 252 5.11 4.75 11.41
CA GLN A 252 5.27 3.36 11.84
C GLN A 252 4.65 2.39 10.82
N ALA A 253 5.29 1.24 10.65
CA ALA A 253 4.81 0.21 9.73
C ALA A 253 5.15 -1.19 10.26
N VAL A 254 4.19 -2.12 10.13
CA VAL A 254 4.45 -3.53 10.40
C VAL A 254 5.52 -4.04 9.43
N GLY A 255 6.48 -4.76 9.97
CA GLY A 255 7.67 -5.22 9.25
C GLY A 255 8.89 -4.30 9.40
N MET A 256 8.77 -3.15 10.08
CA MET A 256 9.95 -2.38 10.49
C MET A 256 10.84 -3.22 11.42
N LEU A 257 12.13 -2.87 11.50
CA LEU A 257 13.19 -3.66 12.15
C LEU A 257 13.62 -4.96 11.47
N ASN A 258 12.87 -5.51 10.51
CA ASN A 258 13.24 -6.81 9.89
C ASN A 258 14.63 -6.84 9.25
N GLN A 259 15.14 -5.71 8.77
CA GLN A 259 16.46 -5.60 8.14
C GLN A 259 17.60 -5.28 9.12
N SER A 260 17.28 -4.96 10.38
CA SER A 260 18.24 -4.51 11.40
C SER A 260 18.22 -5.33 12.67
N LYS A 261 17.16 -6.11 12.95
CA LYS A 261 16.99 -6.91 14.19
C LYS A 261 18.12 -7.90 14.47
N ASP A 262 18.83 -8.35 13.43
CA ASP A 262 19.92 -9.31 13.58
C ASP A 262 21.27 -8.68 13.94
N ILE A 263 21.38 -7.34 13.90
CA ILE A 263 22.60 -6.62 14.28
C ILE A 263 22.81 -6.72 15.80
N PRO A 264 24.01 -7.07 16.30
CA PRO A 264 24.27 -7.25 17.73
C PRO A 264 23.81 -6.07 18.60
N ALA A 265 24.17 -4.84 18.23
CA ALA A 265 23.74 -3.63 18.95
C ALA A 265 22.21 -3.45 18.96
N VAL A 266 21.52 -3.87 17.90
CA VAL A 266 20.06 -3.81 17.81
C VAL A 266 19.42 -4.89 18.68
N LYS A 267 20.00 -6.08 18.77
CA LYS A 267 19.54 -7.13 19.70
C LYS A 267 19.63 -6.68 21.14
N GLU A 268 20.72 -6.02 21.51
CA GLU A 268 20.89 -5.44 22.85
C GLU A 268 19.85 -4.35 23.13
N MET A 269 19.62 -3.44 22.17
CA MET A 269 18.56 -2.42 22.27
C MET A 269 17.17 -3.05 22.44
N LEU A 270 16.87 -4.11 21.70
CA LEU A 270 15.57 -4.79 21.77
C LEU A 270 15.38 -5.54 23.08
N ALA A 271 16.40 -6.24 23.58
CA ALA A 271 16.37 -6.89 24.88
C ALA A 271 16.15 -5.87 26.02
N LYS A 272 16.87 -4.74 25.97
CA LYS A 272 16.68 -3.65 26.92
C LYS A 272 15.31 -2.99 26.77
N ALA A 273 14.78 -2.91 25.55
CA ALA A 273 13.45 -2.38 25.32
C ALA A 273 12.36 -3.28 25.91
N GLU A 274 12.49 -4.60 25.79
CA GLU A 274 11.57 -5.55 26.42
C GLU A 274 11.58 -5.41 27.94
N GLU A 275 12.75 -5.26 28.57
CA GLU A 275 12.90 -5.01 30.01
C GLU A 275 12.20 -3.71 30.44
N VAL A 276 12.43 -2.60 29.73
CA VAL A 276 11.88 -1.28 30.09
C VAL A 276 10.38 -1.19 29.81
N LEU A 277 9.92 -1.75 28.69
CA LEU A 277 8.54 -1.62 28.23
C LEU A 277 7.62 -2.67 28.85
N GLY A 278 8.14 -3.87 29.15
CA GLY A 278 7.39 -4.99 29.69
C GLY A 278 6.61 -5.78 28.63
N TYR A 279 6.95 -5.65 27.36
CA TYR A 279 6.36 -6.41 26.26
C TYR A 279 7.35 -6.56 25.10
N ASP A 280 7.12 -7.56 24.25
CA ASP A 280 7.95 -7.81 23.06
C ASP A 280 7.68 -6.74 21.97
N LEU A 281 8.55 -5.72 21.97
CA LEU A 281 8.52 -4.66 20.97
C LEU A 281 8.91 -5.19 19.58
N LEU A 282 9.79 -6.18 19.50
CA LEU A 282 10.25 -6.73 18.23
C LEU A 282 9.08 -7.39 17.49
N ALA A 283 8.38 -8.31 18.15
CA ALA A 283 7.21 -8.97 17.60
C ALA A 283 6.15 -7.95 17.16
N LEU A 284 5.86 -6.94 17.99
CA LEU A 284 4.92 -5.88 17.62
C LEU A 284 5.34 -5.12 16.35
N CYS A 285 6.63 -4.80 16.21
CA CYS A 285 7.15 -4.10 15.04
C CYS A 285 7.18 -4.99 13.79
N THR A 286 7.52 -6.27 13.91
CA THR A 286 7.72 -7.15 12.76
C THR A 286 6.46 -7.87 12.31
N GLU A 287 5.53 -8.15 13.22
CA GLU A 287 4.35 -9.00 13.01
C GLU A 287 3.03 -8.26 13.22
N GLY A 288 3.01 -7.20 14.05
CA GLY A 288 1.80 -6.41 14.34
C GLY A 288 1.05 -6.92 15.59
N PRO A 289 -0.29 -6.72 15.66
CA PRO A 289 -1.18 -6.16 14.64
C PRO A 289 -0.97 -4.65 14.46
N LYS A 290 -1.31 -4.14 13.27
CA LYS A 290 -1.10 -2.72 12.89
C LYS A 290 -1.83 -1.76 13.83
N GLU A 291 -3.05 -2.11 14.23
CA GLU A 291 -3.90 -1.29 15.09
C GLU A 291 -3.26 -1.07 16.46
N LYS A 292 -2.62 -2.11 17.01
CA LYS A 292 -1.87 -1.99 18.27
C LYS A 292 -0.59 -1.17 18.07
N LEU A 293 0.09 -1.34 16.94
CA LEU A 293 1.28 -0.57 16.61
C LEU A 293 0.96 0.92 16.40
N ASP A 294 -0.23 1.26 15.91
CA ASP A 294 -0.68 2.64 15.68
C ASP A 294 -1.12 3.36 16.96
N ASP A 295 -1.46 2.63 18.03
CA ASP A 295 -1.75 3.24 19.33
C ASP A 295 -0.52 3.99 19.84
N THR A 296 -0.73 5.22 20.31
CA THR A 296 0.29 6.15 20.80
C THR A 296 1.21 5.54 21.86
N VAL A 297 0.68 4.65 22.73
CA VAL A 297 1.47 3.97 23.76
C VAL A 297 2.58 3.10 23.15
N TYR A 298 2.32 2.52 21.98
CA TYR A 298 3.22 1.56 21.34
C TYR A 298 3.99 2.16 20.15
N SER A 299 3.33 2.95 19.31
CA SER A 299 3.95 3.62 18.15
C SER A 299 5.17 4.44 18.55
N GLN A 300 5.11 5.12 19.71
CA GLN A 300 6.20 5.98 20.12
C GLN A 300 7.49 5.21 20.49
N PRO A 301 7.47 4.25 21.44
CA PRO A 301 8.63 3.39 21.66
C PRO A 301 9.12 2.68 20.40
N ALA A 302 8.19 2.23 19.54
CA ALA A 302 8.51 1.48 18.34
C ALA A 302 9.30 2.33 17.31
N LEU A 303 8.86 3.56 17.04
CA LEU A 303 9.58 4.49 16.16
C LEU A 303 10.92 4.93 16.71
N PHE A 304 11.00 5.15 18.03
CA PHE A 304 12.24 5.49 18.70
C PHE A 304 13.31 4.39 18.52
N VAL A 305 12.96 3.13 18.83
CA VAL A 305 13.88 2.00 18.66
C VAL A 305 14.20 1.76 17.17
N ALA A 306 13.20 1.85 16.28
CA ALA A 306 13.41 1.68 14.85
C ALA A 306 14.36 2.74 14.25
N GLY A 307 14.26 4.00 14.69
CA GLY A 307 15.16 5.06 14.25
C GLY A 307 16.61 4.80 14.64
N LEU A 308 16.87 4.36 15.88
CA LEU A 308 18.23 4.00 16.33
C LEU A 308 18.73 2.71 15.67
N ALA A 309 17.86 1.73 15.44
CA ALA A 309 18.23 0.52 14.71
C ALA A 309 18.61 0.80 13.25
N ALA A 310 17.98 1.81 12.61
CA ALA A 310 18.36 2.27 11.28
C ALA A 310 19.74 2.94 11.28
N VAL A 311 20.08 3.69 12.33
CA VAL A 311 21.43 4.24 12.52
C VAL A 311 22.45 3.12 12.65
N GLU A 312 22.18 2.08 13.44
CA GLU A 312 23.11 0.95 13.60
C GLU A 312 23.25 0.12 12.32
N LYS A 313 22.18 -0.02 11.55
CA LYS A 313 22.24 -0.59 10.19
C LYS A 313 23.17 0.23 9.30
N LEU A 314 23.00 1.55 9.24
CA LEU A 314 23.87 2.42 8.46
C LEU A 314 25.31 2.39 8.98
N ARG A 315 25.52 2.36 10.30
CA ARG A 315 26.85 2.26 10.91
C ARG A 315 27.58 1.00 10.47
N SER A 316 26.88 -0.14 10.37
CA SER A 316 27.46 -1.39 9.89
C SER A 316 27.91 -1.34 8.42
N GLU A 317 27.30 -0.48 7.61
CA GLU A 317 27.55 -0.37 6.16
C GLU A 317 28.49 0.79 5.81
N ASN A 318 28.42 1.89 6.57
CA ASN A 318 29.18 3.11 6.35
C ASN A 318 29.37 3.88 7.69
N PRO A 319 30.33 3.46 8.53
CA PRO A 319 30.60 4.10 9.82
C PRO A 319 30.92 5.60 9.68
N ALA A 320 31.69 5.95 8.64
CA ALA A 320 32.11 7.33 8.39
C ALA A 320 30.94 8.30 8.15
N ALA A 321 29.82 7.83 7.58
CA ALA A 321 28.64 8.67 7.41
C ALA A 321 27.96 9.00 8.74
N VAL A 322 27.99 8.05 9.69
CA VAL A 322 27.40 8.23 11.03
C VAL A 322 28.32 9.09 11.90
N GLU A 323 29.62 8.84 11.84
CA GLU A 323 30.63 9.63 12.56
C GLU A 323 30.78 11.05 12.01
N GLY A 324 30.58 11.23 10.71
CA GLY A 324 30.60 12.53 10.03
C GLY A 324 29.29 13.31 10.13
N ALA A 325 28.34 12.90 10.98
CA ALA A 325 27.12 13.64 11.23
C ALA A 325 27.45 15.02 11.83
N ALA A 326 27.00 16.08 11.16
CA ALA A 326 27.24 17.46 11.56
C ALA A 326 26.06 18.07 12.34
N ALA A 327 24.86 17.49 12.21
CA ALA A 327 23.66 17.95 12.89
C ALA A 327 22.61 16.84 12.94
N THR A 328 21.64 16.99 13.83
CA THR A 328 20.45 16.14 13.83
C THR A 328 19.19 16.90 14.22
N ALA A 329 18.05 16.42 13.74
CA ALA A 329 16.74 16.91 14.11
C ALA A 329 15.76 15.74 14.11
N GLY A 330 14.63 15.90 14.79
CA GLY A 330 13.54 14.95 14.61
C GLY A 330 12.20 15.57 14.89
N LEU A 331 11.17 15.03 14.27
CA LEU A 331 9.82 15.58 14.31
C LEU A 331 9.08 15.01 15.52
N SER A 332 8.66 15.87 16.46
CA SER A 332 7.95 15.48 17.68
C SER A 332 8.72 14.41 18.47
N LEU A 333 8.24 13.17 18.48
CA LEU A 333 8.95 12.02 19.04
C LEU A 333 10.36 11.86 18.47
N GLY A 334 10.57 12.13 17.18
CA GLY A 334 11.87 12.01 16.56
C GLY A 334 12.94 12.87 17.24
N GLU A 335 12.56 13.95 17.94
CA GLU A 335 13.49 14.76 18.74
C GLU A 335 14.16 13.93 19.84
N TYR A 336 13.45 12.99 20.47
CA TYR A 336 14.01 12.09 21.49
C TYR A 336 15.01 11.11 20.88
N THR A 337 14.71 10.60 19.69
CA THR A 337 15.65 9.77 18.90
C THR A 337 16.90 10.57 18.53
N ALA A 338 16.73 11.82 18.12
CA ALA A 338 17.82 12.74 17.81
C ALA A 338 18.71 13.05 19.03
N LEU A 339 18.09 13.24 20.21
CA LEU A 339 18.80 13.45 21.46
C LEU A 339 19.65 12.24 21.84
N VAL A 340 19.14 11.01 21.71
CA VAL A 340 19.92 9.79 21.95
C VAL A 340 21.03 9.62 20.92
N PHE A 341 20.74 9.86 19.64
CA PHE A 341 21.75 9.81 18.58
C PHE A 341 22.91 10.80 18.82
N SER A 342 22.60 12.00 19.33
CA SER A 342 23.58 13.03 19.67
C SER A 342 24.39 12.73 20.94
N GLY A 343 23.97 11.74 21.73
CA GLY A 343 24.57 11.41 23.03
C GLY A 343 24.09 12.25 24.21
N ALA A 344 23.09 13.14 24.01
CA ALA A 344 22.49 13.92 25.10
C ALA A 344 21.71 13.04 26.09
N LEU A 345 21.11 11.95 25.61
CA LEU A 345 20.43 10.94 26.42
C LEU A 345 21.05 9.56 26.14
N SER A 346 21.08 8.69 27.16
CA SER A 346 21.36 7.27 26.93
C SER A 346 20.16 6.61 26.23
N PHE A 347 20.38 5.44 25.60
CA PHE A 347 19.28 4.67 25.01
C PHE A 347 18.20 4.33 26.05
N GLU A 348 18.63 3.85 27.22
CA GLU A 348 17.74 3.40 28.28
C GLU A 348 16.93 4.56 28.86
N ASP A 349 17.58 5.69 29.14
CA ASP A 349 16.91 6.89 29.64
C ASP A 349 15.97 7.49 28.61
N GLY A 350 16.41 7.57 27.35
CA GLY A 350 15.57 8.01 26.24
C GLY A 350 14.31 7.13 26.11
N LEU A 351 14.45 5.82 26.23
CA LEU A 351 13.32 4.90 26.18
C LEU A 351 12.38 5.04 27.38
N LYS A 352 12.90 5.23 28.60
CA LYS A 352 12.09 5.50 29.80
C LYS A 352 11.26 6.77 29.63
N VAL A 353 11.89 7.85 29.16
CA VAL A 353 11.23 9.14 28.89
C VAL A 353 10.17 8.98 27.80
N VAL A 354 10.49 8.29 26.69
CA VAL A 354 9.54 8.03 25.60
C VAL A 354 8.36 7.18 26.08
N LYS A 355 8.59 6.16 26.92
CA LYS A 355 7.51 5.34 27.51
C LYS A 355 6.53 6.20 28.29
N VAL A 356 7.04 7.07 29.18
CA VAL A 356 6.21 7.96 30.01
C VAL A 356 5.49 9.00 29.15
N ARG A 357 6.17 9.59 28.16
CA ARG A 357 5.57 10.51 27.19
C ARG A 357 4.41 9.84 26.44
N ALA A 358 4.63 8.63 25.94
CA ALA A 358 3.65 7.89 25.17
C ALA A 358 2.39 7.57 25.99
N THR A 359 2.56 7.05 27.21
CA THR A 359 1.44 6.69 28.10
C THR A 359 0.69 7.92 28.60
N SER A 360 1.39 8.97 29.01
CA SER A 360 0.79 10.21 29.50
C SER A 360 0.05 10.98 28.40
N MET A 361 0.62 11.09 27.19
CA MET A 361 -0.06 11.71 26.05
C MET A 361 -1.29 10.89 25.62
N ALA A 362 -1.20 9.56 25.61
CA ALA A 362 -2.35 8.71 25.30
C ALA A 362 -3.47 8.85 26.36
N ALA A 363 -3.11 9.01 27.64
CA ALA A 363 -4.07 9.25 28.71
C ALA A 363 -4.72 10.64 28.58
N ALA A 364 -3.92 11.69 28.33
CA ALA A 364 -4.43 13.04 28.09
C ALA A 364 -5.37 13.09 26.88
N ALA A 365 -5.03 12.38 25.79
CA ALA A 365 -5.86 12.31 24.60
C ALA A 365 -7.20 11.60 24.80
N LYS A 366 -7.30 10.71 25.78
CA LYS A 366 -8.57 10.07 26.19
C LYS A 366 -9.37 10.92 27.18
N ALA A 367 -8.75 11.96 27.74
CA ALA A 367 -9.37 12.80 28.75
C ALA A 367 -10.14 13.95 28.10
N GLY A 368 -11.41 14.13 28.49
CA GLY A 368 -12.22 15.25 28.03
C GLY A 368 -13.04 14.96 26.77
N ARG A 369 -13.28 16.01 25.96
CA ARG A 369 -14.12 15.92 24.76
C ARG A 369 -13.32 15.32 23.60
N PRO A 370 -13.98 14.62 22.64
CA PRO A 370 -13.33 14.19 21.41
C PRO A 370 -12.60 15.34 20.71
N HIS A 371 -11.36 15.10 20.33
CA HIS A 371 -10.49 16.06 19.67
C HIS A 371 -9.51 15.32 18.76
N GLY A 372 -8.92 16.01 17.79
CA GLY A 372 -8.01 15.39 16.83
C GLY A 372 -7.13 16.43 16.14
N MET A 373 -6.54 16.05 15.02
CA MET A 373 -5.66 16.92 14.24
C MET A 373 -6.05 16.91 12.76
N LEU A 374 -5.86 18.04 12.08
CA LEU A 374 -6.09 18.22 10.65
C LEU A 374 -4.78 18.62 9.98
N SER A 375 -4.39 17.92 8.92
CA SER A 375 -3.27 18.30 8.07
C SER A 375 -3.75 19.16 6.91
N VAL A 376 -3.23 20.39 6.81
CA VAL A 376 -3.57 21.35 5.76
C VAL A 376 -2.33 21.61 4.91
N VAL A 377 -2.49 21.49 3.59
CA VAL A 377 -1.42 21.67 2.60
C VAL A 377 -1.82 22.76 1.62
N GLY A 378 -0.89 23.68 1.35
CA GLY A 378 -1.04 24.67 0.28
C GLY A 378 -1.60 26.03 0.71
N LEU A 379 -1.77 26.28 2.01
CA LEU A 379 -2.04 27.62 2.53
C LEU A 379 -0.76 28.28 3.06
N SER A 380 -0.75 29.61 3.08
CA SER A 380 0.25 30.39 3.81
C SER A 380 -0.08 30.46 5.30
N ASP A 381 0.91 30.73 6.16
CA ASP A 381 0.66 30.87 7.61
C ASP A 381 -0.44 31.91 7.93
N PRO A 382 -0.46 33.13 7.33
CA PRO A 382 -1.54 34.09 7.56
C PRO A 382 -2.93 33.59 7.14
N ASP A 383 -3.03 32.87 6.02
CA ASP A 383 -4.33 32.33 5.57
C ASP A 383 -4.83 31.23 6.51
N LEU A 384 -3.92 30.37 6.98
CA LEU A 384 -4.22 29.32 7.96
C LEU A 384 -4.63 29.92 9.31
N GLU A 385 -3.94 30.95 9.79
CA GLU A 385 -4.33 31.71 10.99
C GLU A 385 -5.72 32.32 10.84
N GLY A 386 -6.05 32.86 9.67
CA GLY A 386 -7.39 33.37 9.34
C GLY A 386 -8.47 32.29 9.39
N VAL A 387 -8.18 31.07 8.91
CA VAL A 387 -9.07 29.91 9.04
C VAL A 387 -9.28 29.55 10.51
N VAL A 388 -8.21 29.43 11.30
CA VAL A 388 -8.29 29.10 12.72
C VAL A 388 -9.10 30.14 13.52
N ALA A 389 -8.91 31.43 13.24
CA ALA A 389 -9.66 32.51 13.87
C ALA A 389 -11.17 32.41 13.57
N GLN A 390 -11.53 32.09 12.33
CA GLN A 390 -12.94 31.88 11.94
C GLN A 390 -13.55 30.67 12.64
N VAL A 391 -12.83 29.55 12.72
CA VAL A 391 -13.30 28.36 13.46
C VAL A 391 -13.54 28.70 14.93
N ASN A 392 -12.59 29.37 15.58
CA ASN A 392 -12.70 29.75 16.99
C ASN A 392 -13.89 30.66 17.26
N SER A 393 -14.27 31.54 16.32
CA SER A 393 -15.46 32.40 16.45
C SER A 393 -16.80 31.66 16.39
N ARG A 394 -16.80 30.40 15.90
CA ARG A 394 -18.00 29.56 15.72
C ARG A 394 -18.13 28.48 16.81
N LEU A 395 -17.12 28.34 17.69
CA LEU A 395 -17.17 27.40 18.82
C LEU A 395 -17.98 27.98 19.99
N PRO A 396 -18.73 27.14 20.73
CA PRO A 396 -18.74 25.66 20.69
C PRO A 396 -19.79 25.02 19.76
N ASP A 397 -20.46 25.81 18.91
CA ASP A 397 -21.67 25.38 18.18
C ASP A 397 -21.40 24.48 16.95
N SER A 398 -20.14 24.30 16.56
CA SER A 398 -19.71 23.50 15.40
C SER A 398 -18.58 22.53 15.73
N ASP A 399 -18.45 21.44 14.97
CA ASP A 399 -17.24 20.60 15.00
C ASP A 399 -16.05 21.40 14.46
N ALA A 400 -15.06 21.66 15.33
CA ALA A 400 -13.90 22.49 14.99
C ALA A 400 -13.10 21.96 13.80
N LEU A 401 -12.93 20.64 13.67
CA LEU A 401 -12.09 20.05 12.64
C LEU A 401 -12.82 19.97 11.30
N GLU A 402 -14.10 19.62 11.32
CA GLU A 402 -14.94 19.63 10.12
C GLU A 402 -15.04 21.05 9.54
N GLU A 403 -15.23 22.03 10.42
CA GLU A 403 -15.30 23.44 10.03
C GLU A 403 -13.95 23.96 9.51
N ALA A 404 -12.85 23.63 10.19
CA ALA A 404 -11.50 23.96 9.74
C ALA A 404 -11.22 23.35 8.35
N GLN A 405 -11.67 22.12 8.10
CA GLN A 405 -11.49 21.46 6.81
C GLN A 405 -12.23 22.20 5.70
N LYS A 406 -13.50 22.56 5.91
CA LYS A 406 -14.31 23.31 4.93
C LYS A 406 -13.70 24.68 4.64
N LEU A 407 -13.34 25.43 5.69
CA LEU A 407 -12.75 26.76 5.56
C LEU A 407 -11.37 26.74 4.91
N ALA A 408 -10.53 25.74 5.23
CA ALA A 408 -9.22 25.58 4.59
C ALA A 408 -9.36 25.32 3.08
N VAL A 409 -10.27 24.44 2.67
CA VAL A 409 -10.55 24.17 1.25
C VAL A 409 -11.08 25.43 0.56
N ALA A 410 -12.01 26.16 1.20
CA ALA A 410 -12.56 27.41 0.68
C ALA A 410 -11.49 28.51 0.54
N ALA A 411 -10.47 28.52 1.42
CA ALA A 411 -9.34 29.43 1.37
C ALA A 411 -8.27 29.03 0.33
N GLY A 412 -8.45 27.93 -0.40
CA GLY A 412 -7.55 27.49 -1.47
C GLY A 412 -6.52 26.44 -1.05
N ALA A 413 -6.71 25.73 0.07
CA ALA A 413 -5.85 24.62 0.44
C ALA A 413 -5.87 23.54 -0.66
N LEU A 414 -4.69 23.05 -1.05
CA LEU A 414 -4.55 21.91 -1.96
C LEU A 414 -5.11 20.62 -1.34
N LYS A 415 -4.99 20.48 -0.02
CA LYS A 415 -5.48 19.33 0.73
C LYS A 415 -5.74 19.71 2.18
N ALA A 416 -6.84 19.25 2.75
CA ALA A 416 -7.14 19.32 4.18
C ALA A 416 -7.69 17.95 4.63
N VAL A 417 -6.92 17.21 5.43
CA VAL A 417 -7.24 15.80 5.77
C VAL A 417 -7.04 15.53 7.26
N PRO A 418 -8.05 14.94 7.95
CA PRO A 418 -7.92 14.51 9.33
C PRO A 418 -6.77 13.50 9.48
N LEU A 419 -5.95 13.67 10.52
CA LEU A 419 -4.89 12.74 10.84
C LEU A 419 -5.45 11.58 11.68
N ALA A 420 -5.02 10.36 11.36
CA ALA A 420 -5.33 9.15 12.12
C ALA A 420 -4.51 9.11 13.43
N VAL A 421 -4.80 10.04 14.34
CA VAL A 421 -4.17 10.18 15.64
C VAL A 421 -5.20 10.16 16.75
N SER A 422 -4.82 9.67 17.92
CA SER A 422 -5.71 9.51 19.06
C SER A 422 -6.07 10.83 19.77
N GLY A 423 -5.39 11.94 19.45
CA GLY A 423 -5.71 13.23 20.05
C GLY A 423 -5.02 14.44 19.42
N ALA A 424 -5.35 15.62 19.95
CA ALA A 424 -4.81 16.92 19.53
C ALA A 424 -3.44 17.19 20.18
N PHE A 425 -2.41 16.51 19.68
CA PHE A 425 -1.04 16.66 20.19
C PHE A 425 -0.45 18.04 19.92
N HIS A 426 0.51 18.48 20.74
CA HIS A 426 1.17 19.79 20.62
C HIS A 426 0.21 20.97 20.84
N THR A 427 -0.78 20.78 21.70
CA THR A 427 -1.77 21.79 22.11
C THR A 427 -1.88 21.82 23.64
N PRO A 428 -2.50 22.86 24.22
CA PRO A 428 -2.77 22.91 25.66
C PRO A 428 -3.55 21.71 26.22
N LEU A 429 -4.24 20.93 25.37
CA LEU A 429 -4.93 19.70 25.80
C LEU A 429 -3.96 18.62 26.31
N MET A 430 -2.68 18.71 25.97
CA MET A 430 -1.64 17.79 26.47
C MET A 430 -1.00 18.24 27.79
N ASP A 431 -1.44 19.35 28.38
CA ASP A 431 -0.93 19.84 29.67
C ASP A 431 -0.96 18.77 30.80
N PRO A 432 -2.00 17.91 30.91
CA PRO A 432 -2.00 16.83 31.91
C PRO A 432 -0.83 15.84 31.77
N ALA A 433 -0.26 15.69 30.57
CA ALA A 433 0.89 14.84 30.32
C ALA A 433 2.23 15.49 30.70
N ARG A 434 2.25 16.82 30.89
CA ARG A 434 3.49 17.57 31.14
C ARG A 434 4.14 17.20 32.47
N ALA A 435 3.36 17.12 33.55
CA ALA A 435 3.88 16.83 34.89
C ALA A 435 4.60 15.46 34.94
N ALA A 436 4.01 14.44 34.32
CA ALA A 436 4.62 13.12 34.23
C ALA A 436 5.94 13.16 33.43
N LEU A 437 6.00 13.98 32.37
CA LEU A 437 7.24 14.14 31.61
C LEU A 437 8.32 14.87 32.42
N GLU A 438 7.96 15.94 33.12
CA GLU A 438 8.89 16.68 33.98
C GLU A 438 9.49 15.77 35.07
N GLU A 439 8.66 14.94 35.68
CA GLU A 439 9.10 13.98 36.70
C GLU A 439 10.12 12.96 36.14
N VAL A 440 9.84 12.34 34.99
CA VAL A 440 10.79 11.39 34.39
C VAL A 440 12.06 12.08 33.90
N LEU A 441 11.96 13.30 33.36
CA LEU A 441 13.13 14.07 32.91
C LEU A 441 14.04 14.44 34.09
N ALA A 442 13.48 14.69 35.27
CA ALA A 442 14.25 14.92 36.49
C ALA A 442 14.98 13.66 36.99
N SER A 443 14.53 12.46 36.58
CA SER A 443 15.12 11.17 36.97
C SER A 443 16.25 10.68 36.06
N VAL A 444 16.49 11.34 34.93
CA VAL A 444 17.47 10.92 33.92
C VAL A 444 18.59 11.94 33.77
N GLU A 445 19.76 11.48 33.31
CA GLU A 445 20.89 12.37 33.03
C GLU A 445 20.81 12.91 31.60
N ILE A 446 20.66 14.24 31.48
CA ILE A 446 20.68 14.94 30.19
C ILE A 446 22.00 15.68 30.03
N ARG A 447 22.78 15.25 29.05
CA ARG A 447 24.11 15.79 28.74
C ARG A 447 24.04 16.78 27.59
N ASP A 448 25.11 17.55 27.43
CA ASP A 448 25.28 18.38 26.25
C ASP A 448 25.42 17.50 25.00
N PRO A 449 24.69 17.80 23.91
CA PRO A 449 24.73 16.98 22.71
C PRO A 449 26.08 17.14 22.00
N ARG A 450 26.66 16.02 21.53
CA ARG A 450 27.94 16.02 20.78
C ARG A 450 27.86 16.78 19.46
N ILE A 451 26.68 16.86 18.88
CA ILE A 451 26.37 17.56 17.63
C ILE A 451 25.10 18.40 17.82
N PRO A 452 24.93 19.52 17.10
CA PRO A 452 23.72 20.34 17.20
C PRO A 452 22.44 19.53 16.99
N VAL A 453 21.52 19.61 17.97
CA VAL A 453 20.17 19.06 17.90
C VAL A 453 19.18 20.21 17.82
N TYR A 454 18.30 20.24 16.81
CA TYR A 454 17.36 21.34 16.60
C TYR A 454 16.05 21.13 17.38
N SER A 455 15.70 22.13 18.18
CA SER A 455 14.53 22.11 19.05
C SER A 455 13.24 22.35 18.29
N ASN A 456 12.24 21.51 18.55
CA ASN A 456 10.88 21.60 18.04
C ASN A 456 10.13 22.80 18.63
N VAL A 457 10.55 23.35 19.76
CA VAL A 457 9.91 24.50 20.42
C VAL A 457 10.45 25.83 19.89
N THR A 458 11.77 25.91 19.69
CA THR A 458 12.43 27.17 19.32
C THR A 458 12.79 27.26 17.84
N GLY A 459 12.86 26.13 17.13
CA GLY A 459 13.39 26.05 15.77
C GLY A 459 14.90 26.27 15.68
N LYS A 460 15.60 26.29 16.82
CA LYS A 460 17.04 26.59 16.95
C LYS A 460 17.75 25.41 17.62
N PRO A 461 19.08 25.27 17.44
CA PRO A 461 19.83 24.25 18.14
C PRO A 461 19.75 24.47 19.66
N PHE A 462 19.63 23.38 20.42
CA PHE A 462 19.80 23.41 21.87
C PHE A 462 21.20 23.90 22.23
N LYS A 463 21.30 24.72 23.28
CA LYS A 463 22.57 25.23 23.80
C LYS A 463 23.29 24.21 24.69
N ASN A 464 22.54 23.47 25.50
CA ASN A 464 23.05 22.53 26.50
C ASN A 464 21.95 21.60 27.03
N GLY A 465 22.34 20.61 27.84
CA GLY A 465 21.43 19.65 28.48
C GLY A 465 20.36 20.29 29.36
N ALA A 466 20.66 21.40 30.03
CA ALA A 466 19.68 22.11 30.87
C ALA A 466 18.57 22.75 30.04
N GLU A 467 18.89 23.31 28.88
CA GLU A 467 17.88 23.85 27.96
C GLU A 467 17.02 22.72 27.35
N ILE A 468 17.59 21.54 27.10
CA ILE A 468 16.83 20.34 26.69
C ILE A 468 15.79 19.98 27.77
N ALA A 469 16.23 19.85 29.03
CA ALA A 469 15.34 19.53 30.15
C ALA A 469 14.17 20.52 30.29
N ALA A 470 14.43 21.82 30.06
CA ALA A 470 13.43 22.87 30.18
C ALA A 470 12.45 22.93 28.99
N LEU A 471 12.88 22.56 27.78
CA LEU A 471 12.08 22.70 26.56
C LEU A 471 11.27 21.43 26.21
N LEU A 472 11.72 20.23 26.60
CA LEU A 472 10.98 19.00 26.29
C LEU A 472 9.55 18.96 26.88
N PRO A 473 9.28 19.41 28.12
CA PRO A 473 7.91 19.54 28.64
C PRO A 473 7.04 20.51 27.85
N ARG A 474 7.64 21.62 27.39
CA ARG A 474 6.97 22.62 26.55
C ARG A 474 6.61 22.06 25.18
N GLN A 475 7.42 21.15 24.64
CA GLN A 475 7.16 20.49 23.37
C GLN A 475 5.78 19.82 23.31
N LEU A 476 5.25 19.30 24.43
CA LEU A 476 3.95 18.60 24.43
C LEU A 476 2.77 19.50 24.11
N VAL A 477 2.90 20.80 24.39
CA VAL A 477 1.79 21.76 24.35
C VAL A 477 2.01 22.93 23.41
N GLU A 478 3.21 23.04 22.86
CA GLU A 478 3.58 24.09 21.92
C GLU A 478 3.70 23.51 20.50
N PRO A 479 3.37 24.31 19.46
CA PRO A 479 3.51 23.88 18.07
C PRO A 479 4.93 23.44 17.73
N VAL A 480 5.04 22.37 16.95
CA VAL A 480 6.33 21.87 16.45
C VAL A 480 6.84 22.76 15.32
N LYS A 481 7.90 23.55 15.60
CA LYS A 481 8.60 24.42 14.65
C LYS A 481 9.51 23.61 13.73
N TRP A 482 8.91 22.81 12.86
CA TRP A 482 9.63 21.94 11.95
C TRP A 482 10.35 22.69 10.84
N GLU A 483 9.66 23.56 10.09
CA GLU A 483 10.30 24.31 8.99
C GLU A 483 11.48 25.18 9.46
N PRO A 484 11.37 25.95 10.56
CA PRO A 484 12.51 26.69 11.09
C PRO A 484 13.70 25.81 11.46
N SER A 485 13.46 24.56 11.90
CA SER A 485 14.51 23.60 12.25
C SER A 485 15.28 23.05 11.04
N LEU A 486 14.70 23.13 9.84
CA LEU A 486 15.31 22.63 8.59
C LEU A 486 16.06 23.71 7.79
N GLY A 487 15.95 24.97 8.20
CA GLY A 487 16.58 26.10 7.52
C GLY A 487 15.66 26.77 6.48
N PRO A 488 16.19 27.68 5.64
CA PRO A 488 15.40 28.48 4.70
C PRO A 488 14.55 27.63 3.77
N GLY A 489 13.34 28.10 3.41
CA GLY A 489 12.39 27.34 2.56
C GLY A 489 12.95 26.88 1.20
N ALA A 490 14.02 27.50 0.69
CA ALA A 490 14.75 27.03 -0.48
C ALA A 490 15.48 25.68 -0.26
N GLN A 491 16.01 25.44 0.94
CA GLN A 491 16.65 24.17 1.31
C GLN A 491 15.61 23.06 1.49
N ILE A 492 14.47 23.36 2.09
CA ILE A 492 13.33 22.42 2.20
C ILE A 492 12.83 22.03 0.80
N LYS A 493 12.63 22.99 -0.10
CA LYS A 493 12.29 22.72 -1.52
C LYS A 493 13.36 21.89 -2.24
N ALA A 494 14.64 22.11 -1.95
CA ALA A 494 15.74 21.32 -2.52
C ALA A 494 15.78 19.88 -1.97
N MET A 495 15.44 19.68 -0.70
CA MET A 495 15.30 18.34 -0.10
C MET A 495 14.14 17.58 -0.73
N VAL A 496 12.97 18.22 -0.86
CA VAL A 496 11.79 17.63 -1.51
C VAL A 496 12.08 17.26 -2.98
N LYS A 497 12.84 18.09 -3.72
CA LYS A 497 13.28 17.78 -5.10
C LYS A 497 14.29 16.64 -5.21
N ARG A 498 14.95 16.26 -4.12
CA ARG A 498 15.95 15.17 -4.07
C ARG A 498 15.38 13.88 -3.47
N ILE A 499 14.16 13.92 -2.95
CA ILE A 499 13.38 12.70 -2.72
C ILE A 499 13.15 12.10 -4.11
N ASP A 500 13.46 10.81 -4.26
CA ASP A 500 13.20 10.06 -5.48
C ASP A 500 11.73 10.31 -5.90
N PRO A 501 11.45 10.85 -7.10
CA PRO A 501 10.09 11.11 -7.55
C PRO A 501 9.19 9.86 -7.53
N GLY A 502 9.78 8.67 -7.71
CA GLY A 502 9.11 7.39 -7.55
C GLY A 502 8.81 7.07 -6.07
N ALA A 503 9.67 7.45 -5.13
CA ALA A 503 9.38 7.35 -3.70
C ALA A 503 8.33 8.38 -3.26
N TRP A 504 8.39 9.62 -3.77
CA TRP A 504 7.39 10.66 -3.54
C TRP A 504 6.01 10.26 -4.08
N GLY A 505 5.95 9.70 -5.29
CA GLY A 505 4.71 9.15 -5.87
C GLY A 505 4.19 7.90 -5.15
N ALA A 506 5.06 7.19 -4.42
CA ALA A 506 4.71 6.02 -3.61
C ALA A 506 4.33 6.36 -2.16
N PHE A 507 4.49 7.61 -1.70
CA PHE A 507 3.93 8.07 -0.42
C PHE A 507 2.40 8.04 -0.51
N LYS A 508 1.82 6.89 -0.18
CA LYS A 508 0.45 6.87 0.32
C LYS A 508 0.50 7.57 1.67
N ASN A 509 -0.26 8.66 1.81
CA ASN A 509 -0.55 9.18 3.15
C ASN A 509 -1.04 8.01 4.00
N VAL A 510 -0.62 7.93 5.26
CA VAL A 510 -1.29 7.08 6.23
C VAL A 510 -2.71 7.62 6.36
N ALA A 511 -3.62 7.05 5.59
CA ALA A 511 -5.01 7.49 5.47
C ALA A 511 -5.90 6.27 5.67
N ALA A 512 -6.83 6.48 6.61
CA ALA A 512 -7.97 5.65 7.03
C ALA A 512 -7.62 4.35 7.76
#